data_AF-K1UM48-F1
#
_entry.id   AF-K1UM48-F1
#
_cell.length_a   1.000
_cell.length_b   1.000
_cell.length_c   1.000
_cell.angle_alpha   90.00
_cell.angle_beta   90.00
_cell.angle_gamma   90.00
#
_symmetry.space_group_name_H-M   'P 1'
#
loop_
_entity.id
_entity.type
_entity.pdbx_description
1 polymer ?
#
loop_
_entity_poly.entity_id
_entity_poly.type
_entity_poly.pdbx_seq_one_letter_code
_entity_poly.pdbx_strand_id
1 'polypeptide(L)'
;MMALRVYEGSRIMLDIYNVLDAISEIVYVSDAETHEILYINEAGKKILGDCLGETCYKLFHGKSAECANCPCLNGEGLSEYIHENVMTEKAYIIKHKDTVWDGKKAYLDIAFNITNTEEIQEKT
;
A
#
# COMPACT_ATOMS: atom_id res chain seq x y z
N MET A 1 51.63 -8.04 -12.80
CA MET A 1 51.09 -6.76 -12.28
C MET A 1 49.72 -6.56 -12.90
N MET A 2 48.68 -7.05 -12.22
CA MET A 2 47.29 -6.99 -12.71
C MET A 2 46.74 -5.58 -12.46
N ALA A 3 46.27 -4.93 -13.51
CA ALA A 3 45.48 -3.71 -13.40
C ALA A 3 44.12 -4.06 -12.79
N LEU A 4 43.86 -3.55 -11.59
CA LEU A 4 42.55 -3.59 -10.95
C LEU A 4 41.57 -2.81 -11.83
N ARG A 5 40.63 -3.51 -12.46
CA ARG A 5 39.43 -2.88 -13.05
C ARG A 5 38.53 -2.46 -11.91
N VAL A 6 38.40 -1.16 -11.71
CA VAL A 6 37.32 -0.56 -10.94
C VAL A 6 36.04 -0.77 -11.75
N TYR A 7 35.19 -1.71 -11.32
CA TYR A 7 33.81 -1.81 -11.79
C TYR A 7 32.94 -0.93 -10.89
N GLU A 8 32.89 0.37 -11.18
CA GLU A 8 31.80 1.23 -10.70
C GLU A 8 30.57 0.90 -11.54
N GLY A 9 29.79 -0.09 -11.08
CA GLY A 9 28.46 -0.32 -11.60
C GLY A 9 27.59 0.88 -11.25
N SER A 10 27.24 1.69 -12.24
CA SER A 10 26.23 2.75 -12.14
C SER A 10 24.92 2.14 -11.66
N ARG A 11 24.68 2.18 -10.35
CA ARG A 11 23.42 1.76 -9.73
C ARG A 11 22.40 2.83 -10.11
N ILE A 12 21.52 2.54 -11.06
CA ILE A 12 20.36 3.37 -11.33
C ILE A 12 19.55 3.37 -10.04
N MET A 13 19.64 4.45 -9.26
CA MET A 13 18.75 4.69 -8.14
C MET A 13 17.43 5.14 -8.75
N LEU A 14 16.55 4.18 -9.03
CA LEU A 14 15.20 4.50 -9.46
C LEU A 14 14.54 5.26 -8.30
N ASP A 15 14.04 6.46 -8.59
CA ASP A 15 13.24 7.19 -7.62
C ASP A 15 11.90 6.46 -7.47
N ILE A 16 11.83 5.62 -6.44
CA ILE A 16 10.67 4.77 -6.18
C ILE A 16 9.42 5.62 -5.97
N TYR A 17 9.55 6.83 -5.41
CA TYR A 17 8.41 7.72 -5.18
C TYR A 17 7.75 8.11 -6.51
N ASN A 18 8.55 8.52 -7.51
CA ASN A 18 8.04 8.83 -8.85
C ASN A 18 7.38 7.62 -9.52
N VAL A 19 7.89 6.42 -9.29
CA VAL A 19 7.29 5.19 -9.82
C VAL A 19 5.93 4.93 -9.18
N LEU A 20 5.83 5.04 -7.86
CA LEU A 20 4.59 4.82 -7.13
C LEU A 20 3.55 5.92 -7.41
N ASP A 21 3.99 7.17 -7.58
CA ASP A 21 3.15 8.32 -7.95
C ASP A 21 2.60 8.22 -9.38
N ALA A 22 3.28 7.46 -10.26
CA ALA A 22 2.79 7.20 -11.63
C ALA A 22 1.71 6.11 -11.70
N ILE A 23 1.48 5.35 -10.62
CA ILE A 23 0.44 4.31 -10.55
C ILE A 23 -0.93 4.98 -10.43
N SER A 24 -1.92 4.49 -11.19
CA SER A 24 -3.27 5.06 -11.22
C SER A 24 -4.13 4.62 -10.03
N GLU A 25 -3.82 3.46 -9.47
CA GLU A 25 -4.41 2.90 -8.26
C GLU A 25 -3.90 3.60 -7.01
N ILE A 26 -4.67 3.49 -5.93
CA ILE A 26 -4.24 3.98 -4.62
C ILE A 26 -3.10 3.09 -4.14
N VAL A 27 -1.96 3.70 -3.85
CA VAL A 27 -0.83 3.03 -3.21
C VAL A 27 -0.55 3.74 -1.90
N TYR A 28 -0.44 2.99 -0.82
CA TYR A 28 0.01 3.53 0.46
C TYR A 28 0.95 2.56 1.17
N VAL A 29 1.77 3.13 2.06
CA VAL A 29 2.62 2.39 2.97
C VAL A 29 2.22 2.74 4.39
N SER A 30 2.06 1.75 5.25
CA SER A 30 1.78 1.94 6.67
C SER A 30 2.85 1.29 7.55
N ASP A 31 3.13 1.89 8.70
CA ASP A 31 4.04 1.34 9.70
C ASP A 31 3.45 0.06 10.30
N ALA A 32 4.24 -1.01 10.38
CA ALA A 32 3.71 -2.32 10.77
C ALA A 32 3.36 -2.43 12.27
N GLU A 33 3.85 -1.53 13.11
CA GLU A 33 3.57 -1.51 14.54
C GLU A 33 2.45 -0.52 14.86
N THR A 34 2.59 0.72 14.40
CA THR A 34 1.67 1.82 14.73
C THR A 34 0.47 1.94 13.80
N HIS A 35 0.54 1.29 12.63
CA HIS A 35 -0.46 1.38 11.55
C HIS A 35 -0.62 2.79 10.97
N GLU A 36 0.31 3.70 11.26
CA GLU A 36 0.34 5.06 10.71
C GLU A 36 0.70 5.04 9.23
N ILE A 37 0.04 5.87 8.42
CA ILE A 37 0.37 6.04 7.00
C ILE A 37 1.71 6.78 6.90
N LEU A 38 2.72 6.09 6.34
CA LEU A 38 4.07 6.59 6.09
C LEU A 38 4.21 7.22 4.70
N TYR A 39 3.44 6.72 3.73
CA TYR A 39 3.42 7.23 2.36
C TYR A 39 2.06 6.97 1.73
N ILE A 40 1.65 7.86 0.84
CA ILE A 40 0.51 7.68 -0.05
C ILE A 40 0.84 8.33 -1.40
N ASN A 41 0.50 7.65 -2.50
CA ASN A 41 0.79 8.14 -3.84
C ASN A 41 -0.16 9.25 -4.30
N GLU A 42 0.17 9.92 -5.40
CA GLU A 42 -0.65 10.99 -5.98
C GLU A 42 -2.11 10.57 -6.28
N ALA A 43 -2.34 9.32 -6.71
CA ALA A 43 -3.70 8.82 -6.90
C ALA A 43 -4.48 8.74 -5.58
N GLY A 44 -3.85 8.23 -4.52
CA GLY A 44 -4.41 8.16 -3.18
C GLY A 44 -4.70 9.54 -2.60
N LYS A 45 -3.75 10.48 -2.69
CA LYS A 45 -3.92 11.85 -2.18
C LYS A 45 -5.12 12.56 -2.81
N LYS A 46 -5.39 12.36 -4.09
CA LYS A 46 -6.55 12.96 -4.77
C LYS A 46 -7.89 12.49 -4.19
N ILE A 47 -7.94 11.30 -3.60
CA ILE A 47 -9.15 10.69 -3.07
C ILE A 47 -9.26 10.91 -1.56
N LEU A 48 -8.15 10.75 -0.83
CA LEU A 48 -8.12 10.71 0.63
C LEU A 48 -7.56 11.99 1.26
N GLY A 49 -6.98 12.88 0.46
CA GLY A 49 -6.25 14.05 0.94
C GLY A 49 -4.87 13.71 1.50
N ASP A 50 -4.28 14.65 2.23
CA ASP A 50 -3.06 14.40 3.01
C ASP A 50 -3.45 13.70 4.31
N CYS A 51 -3.04 12.43 4.43
CA CYS A 51 -3.38 11.55 5.54
C CYS A 51 -2.13 10.97 6.20
N LEU A 52 -0.96 11.59 6.03
CA LEU A 52 0.27 11.12 6.67
C LEU A 52 0.14 11.20 8.19
N GLY A 53 0.59 10.15 8.88
CA GLY A 53 0.46 10.00 10.33
C GLY A 53 -0.93 9.63 10.84
N GLU A 54 -1.95 9.61 9.98
CA GLU A 54 -3.24 8.99 10.34
C GLU A 54 -3.10 7.48 10.36
N THR A 55 -3.91 6.78 11.15
CA THR A 55 -3.87 5.32 11.22
C THR A 55 -4.78 4.68 10.18
N CYS A 56 -4.36 3.58 9.57
CA CYS A 56 -5.10 2.91 8.50
C CYS A 56 -6.51 2.50 8.95
N TYR A 57 -6.68 2.04 10.19
CA TYR A 57 -7.96 1.63 10.74
C TYR A 57 -8.94 2.80 10.96
N LYS A 58 -8.42 4.01 11.24
CA LYS A 58 -9.23 5.22 11.31
C LYS A 58 -9.61 5.70 9.92
N LEU A 59 -8.61 5.79 9.03
CA LEU A 59 -8.77 6.33 7.69
C LEU A 59 -9.70 5.47 6.82
N PHE A 60 -9.46 4.16 6.76
CA PHE A 60 -10.18 3.26 5.84
C PHE A 60 -11.40 2.58 6.46
N HIS A 61 -11.43 2.43 7.79
CA HIS A 61 -12.50 1.70 8.47
C HIS A 61 -13.29 2.52 9.49
N GLY A 62 -12.94 3.80 9.71
CA GLY A 62 -13.61 4.67 10.68
C GLY A 62 -13.51 4.17 12.12
N LYS A 63 -12.54 3.30 12.43
CA LYS A 63 -12.36 2.71 13.77
C LYS A 63 -11.44 3.56 14.63
N SER A 64 -11.61 3.47 15.94
CA SER A 64 -10.71 4.10 16.92
C SER A 64 -9.57 3.18 17.38
N ALA A 65 -9.51 1.94 16.87
CA ALA A 65 -8.52 0.93 17.21
C ALA A 65 -8.29 -0.03 16.04
N GLU A 66 -7.22 -0.81 16.13
CA GLU A 66 -6.83 -1.81 15.15
C GLU A 66 -7.93 -2.81 14.82
N CYS A 67 -7.88 -3.35 13.60
CA CYS A 67 -8.82 -4.37 13.16
C CYS A 67 -8.56 -5.69 13.90
N ALA A 68 -9.60 -6.22 14.57
CA ALA A 68 -9.53 -7.51 15.26
C ALA A 68 -9.03 -8.67 14.39
N ASN A 69 -9.33 -8.64 13.08
CA ASN A 69 -8.83 -9.58 12.07
C ASN A 69 -8.10 -8.80 10.97
N CYS A 70 -7.06 -8.03 11.34
CA CYS A 70 -6.29 -7.25 10.38
C CYS A 70 -5.72 -8.16 9.27
N PRO A 71 -6.09 -7.96 7.99
CA PRO A 71 -5.58 -8.79 6.90
C PRO A 71 -4.05 -8.79 6.80
N CYS A 72 -3.42 -7.69 7.21
CA CYS A 72 -1.97 -7.49 7.23
C CYS A 72 -1.25 -8.38 8.26
N LEU A 73 -1.97 -8.95 9.23
CA LEU A 73 -1.40 -9.81 10.28
C LEU A 73 -1.52 -11.30 9.98
N ASN A 74 -2.20 -11.68 8.89
CA ASN A 74 -2.56 -13.08 8.59
C ASN A 74 -1.45 -13.91 7.91
N GLY A 75 -0.23 -13.37 7.77
CA GLY A 75 0.95 -14.13 7.35
C GLY A 75 2.00 -13.28 6.63
N GLU A 76 3.25 -13.78 6.58
CA GLU A 76 4.32 -13.17 5.77
C GLU A 76 4.07 -13.47 4.29
N GLY A 77 3.96 -12.45 3.43
CA GLY A 77 3.73 -12.72 2.00
C GLY A 77 3.01 -11.64 1.20
N LEU A 78 2.72 -11.96 -0.06
CA LEU A 78 1.75 -11.20 -0.85
C LEU A 78 0.37 -11.77 -0.51
N SER A 79 -0.54 -10.95 0.00
CA SER A 79 -1.94 -11.32 0.19
C SER A 79 -2.85 -10.46 -0.68
N GLU A 80 -3.99 -11.02 -1.07
CA GLU A 80 -5.00 -10.33 -1.87
C GLU A 80 -6.37 -10.52 -1.21
N TYR A 81 -7.09 -9.44 -0.98
CA TYR A 81 -8.42 -9.49 -0.37
C TYR A 81 -9.33 -8.40 -0.94
N ILE A 82 -10.64 -8.62 -0.90
CA ILE A 82 -11.63 -7.62 -1.31
C ILE A 82 -12.01 -6.79 -0.08
N HIS A 83 -12.03 -5.47 -0.25
CA HIS A 83 -12.52 -4.52 0.73
C HIS A 83 -13.64 -3.68 0.13
N GLU A 84 -14.82 -3.78 0.74
CA GLU A 84 -15.97 -2.95 0.38
C GLU A 84 -16.08 -1.77 1.34
N ASN A 85 -15.96 -0.57 0.79
CA ASN A 85 -16.24 0.64 1.52
C ASN A 85 -17.73 0.99 1.35
N VAL A 86 -18.52 0.53 2.33
CA VAL A 86 -19.98 0.70 2.39
C VAL A 86 -20.38 2.18 2.36
N MET A 87 -19.56 3.08 2.91
CA MET A 87 -19.86 4.51 2.97
C MET A 87 -19.72 5.21 1.62
N THR A 88 -18.82 4.73 0.76
CA THR A 88 -18.56 5.33 -0.56
C THR A 88 -19.16 4.52 -1.72
N GLU A 89 -19.86 3.41 -1.42
CA GLU A 89 -20.36 2.45 -2.42
C GLU A 89 -19.26 1.97 -3.38
N LYS A 90 -18.02 1.81 -2.88
CA LYS A 90 -16.88 1.37 -3.68
C LYS A 90 -16.37 0.04 -3.19
N ALA A 91 -16.06 -0.84 -4.13
CA ALA A 91 -15.37 -2.09 -3.87
C ALA A 91 -13.92 -1.99 -4.38
N TYR A 92 -12.99 -2.51 -3.59
CA TYR A 92 -11.57 -2.54 -3.93
C TYR A 92 -11.01 -3.95 -3.78
N ILE A 93 -10.16 -4.38 -4.72
CA ILE A 93 -9.21 -5.46 -4.47
C ILE A 93 -7.96 -4.82 -3.88
N ILE A 94 -7.56 -5.27 -2.70
CA ILE A 94 -6.34 -4.82 -2.04
C ILE A 94 -5.29 -5.91 -2.18
N LYS A 95 -4.16 -5.56 -2.80
CA LYS A 95 -2.95 -6.36 -2.80
C LYS A 95 -2.02 -5.80 -1.73
N HIS A 96 -1.65 -6.67 -0.80
CA HIS A 96 -0.91 -6.34 0.39
C HIS A 96 0.44 -7.05 0.41
N LYS A 97 1.49 -6.37 0.83
CA LYS A 97 2.84 -6.93 0.93
C LYS A 97 3.64 -6.35 2.10
N ASP A 98 4.25 -7.22 2.91
CA ASP A 98 5.30 -6.81 3.84
C ASP A 98 6.50 -6.20 3.11
N THR A 99 7.02 -5.10 3.63
CA THR A 99 8.19 -4.42 3.09
C THR A 99 9.04 -3.76 4.19
N VAL A 100 10.12 -3.11 3.77
CA VAL A 100 10.91 -2.20 4.59
C VAL A 100 10.82 -0.81 3.97
N TRP A 101 10.35 0.16 4.75
CA TRP A 101 10.22 1.56 4.34
C TRP A 101 11.06 2.43 5.26
N ASP A 102 12.06 3.14 4.71
CA ASP A 102 13.03 3.94 5.47
C ASP A 102 13.63 3.20 6.69
N GLY A 103 13.91 1.90 6.52
CA GLY A 103 14.51 1.04 7.55
C GLY A 103 13.53 0.49 8.58
N LYS A 104 12.24 0.80 8.50
CA LYS A 104 11.19 0.27 9.37
C LYS A 104 10.41 -0.86 8.68
N LYS A 105 9.93 -1.83 9.47
CA LYS A 105 8.98 -2.82 8.97
C LYS A 105 7.67 -2.09 8.63
N ALA A 106 7.18 -2.31 7.43
CA ALA A 106 6.02 -1.61 6.92
C ALA A 106 5.17 -2.53 6.03
N TYR A 107 3.97 -2.08 5.74
CA TYR A 107 3.02 -2.73 4.87
C TYR A 107 2.78 -1.86 3.64
N LEU A 108 2.96 -2.43 2.45
CA LEU A 108 2.60 -1.82 1.18
C LEU A 108 1.25 -2.37 0.74
N ASP A 109 0.30 -1.47 0.46
CA ASP A 109 -1.03 -1.82 -0.01
C ASP A 109 -1.32 -1.09 -1.33
N ILE A 110 -1.83 -1.83 -2.31
CA ILE A 110 -2.31 -1.32 -3.60
C ILE A 110 -3.79 -1.66 -3.72
N ALA A 111 -4.65 -0.64 -3.81
CA ALA A 111 -6.10 -0.80 -3.90
C ALA A 111 -6.61 -0.51 -5.32
N PHE A 112 -7.08 -1.58 -5.98
CA PHE A 112 -7.68 -1.57 -7.31
C PHE A 112 -9.19 -1.37 -7.17
N ASN A 113 -9.74 -0.30 -7.74
CA ASN A 113 -11.18 -0.06 -7.69
C ASN A 113 -11.91 -1.00 -8.67
N ILE A 114 -12.82 -1.83 -8.14
CA ILE A 114 -13.60 -2.83 -8.88
C ILE A 114 -15.11 -2.54 -8.85
N THR A 115 -15.51 -1.32 -8.50
CA THR A 115 -16.93 -0.94 -8.27
C THR A 115 -17.82 -1.19 -9.50
N ASN A 116 -17.28 -1.04 -10.71
CA ASN A 116 -18.03 -1.19 -11.97
C ASN A 116 -17.61 -2.44 -12.78
N THR A 117 -16.87 -3.36 -12.18
CA THR A 117 -16.40 -4.59 -12.85
C THR A 117 -17.25 -5.78 -12.45
N GLU A 118 -17.42 -6.73 -13.38
CA GLU A 118 -18.17 -7.98 -13.20
C GLU A 118 -17.58 -8.88 -12.08
N GLU A 119 -16.36 -8.57 -11.60
CA GLU A 119 -15.64 -9.27 -10.51
C GLU A 119 -16.39 -9.33 -9.17
N ILE A 120 -17.35 -8.43 -8.91
CA ILE A 120 -18.19 -8.47 -7.70
C ILE A 120 -19.08 -9.73 -7.67
N GLN A 121 -19.44 -10.28 -8.84
CA GLN A 121 -20.43 -11.34 -8.96
C GLN A 121 -19.86 -12.77 -8.87
N GLU A 122 -18.54 -12.97 -9.00
CA GLU A 122 -17.95 -14.32 -9.02
C GLU A 122 -17.48 -14.86 -7.65
N LYS A 123 -17.50 -14.03 -6.59
CA LYS A 123 -16.99 -14.41 -5.25
C LYS A 123 -18.03 -14.33 -4.12
N THR A 124 -19.30 -14.08 -4.43
CA THR A 124 -20.43 -14.22 -3.48
C THR A 124 -21.09 -15.59 -3.67
#